data_AF-H5TVL2-F1
#
_entry.id   AF-H5TVL2-F1
#
_cell.length_a   1.000
_cell.length_b   1.000
_cell.length_c   1.000
_cell.angle_alpha   90.00
_cell.angle_beta   90.00
_cell.angle_gamma   90.00
#
_symmetry.space_group_name_H-M   'P 1'
#
loop_
_entity.id
_entity.type
_entity.pdbx_description
1 polymer ?
#
loop_
_entity_poly.entity_id
_entity_poly.type
_entity_poly.pdbx_seq_one_letter_code
_entity_poly.pdbx_strand_id
1 'polypeptide(L)'
;MWMAHNSRVELGRPDQGGVWFRGLCRKCNTAAGQFDTAYAHLADILRPLWLASLNQSSPQDQATPHDPIRPGAVARSIMLGMCATTPIIRFNWPQVRQLLSSKRVQLPDQYRLYLAAAQGRSAWVSGTIAGHYSNANTTMNSPAVMMSMSAVFFPPLAWQLVATDGCQPERWADVSSWCEYPPDREIDLHELVDRVRFDCHPRHKPNGDTNWIDHIQSDVSSIIESFDITGSDPYITEARRRLMQRRLVPTDEVFEALRRNGYDLEDV
;
A
#
# COMPACT_ATOMS: atom_id res chain seq x y z
N MET A 1 8.28 -20.77 -13.32
CA MET A 1 9.57 -20.37 -12.74
C MET A 1 10.33 -19.53 -13.76
N TRP A 2 10.38 -18.21 -13.60
CA TRP A 2 11.19 -17.34 -14.45
C TRP A 2 12.20 -16.63 -13.54
N MET A 3 13.40 -17.20 -13.46
CA MET A 3 14.53 -16.55 -12.83
C MET A 3 15.13 -15.58 -13.84
N ALA A 4 15.21 -14.30 -13.48
CA ALA A 4 15.93 -13.31 -14.26
C ALA A 4 17.43 -13.60 -14.16
N HIS A 5 17.98 -14.32 -15.15
CA HIS A 5 19.43 -14.39 -15.35
C HIS A 5 19.91 -13.14 -16.08
N ASN A 6 21.00 -12.54 -15.56
CA ASN A 6 21.83 -11.50 -16.20
C ASN A 6 21.34 -10.04 -16.24
N SER A 7 20.50 -9.57 -15.32
CA SER A 7 20.31 -8.12 -15.14
C SER A 7 21.47 -7.54 -14.32
N ARG A 8 22.39 -6.81 -14.97
CA ARG A 8 23.33 -5.92 -14.27
C ARG A 8 22.51 -4.89 -13.49
N VAL A 9 22.69 -4.89 -12.18
CA VAL A 9 22.04 -3.94 -11.26
C VAL A 9 22.89 -2.67 -11.26
N GLU A 10 22.38 -1.58 -11.83
CA GLU A 10 22.90 -0.25 -11.52
C GLU A 10 22.25 0.19 -10.20
N LEU A 11 23.08 0.44 -9.19
CA LEU A 11 22.63 1.10 -7.98
C LEU A 11 22.21 2.53 -8.39
N GLY A 12 20.95 2.88 -8.13
CA GLY A 12 20.42 4.24 -8.24
C GLY A 12 21.19 5.26 -7.40
N ARG A 13 20.77 6.54 -7.49
CA ARG A 13 21.53 7.72 -7.02
C ARG A 13 21.97 7.62 -5.54
N PRO A 14 23.17 8.14 -5.20
CA PRO A 14 23.72 8.15 -3.84
C PRO A 14 23.11 9.23 -2.91
N ASP A 15 22.10 9.99 -3.36
CA ASP A 15 21.55 11.12 -2.60
C ASP A 15 20.77 10.65 -1.36
N GLN A 16 20.82 11.45 -0.29
CA GLN A 16 20.04 11.21 0.92
C GLN A 16 18.55 11.53 0.69
N GLY A 17 17.68 10.59 1.06
CA GLY A 17 16.23 10.67 0.87
C GLY A 17 15.80 9.98 -0.42
N GLY A 18 15.00 8.91 -0.29
CA GLY A 18 14.52 8.16 -1.43
C GLY A 18 14.13 6.72 -1.08
N VAL A 19 13.11 6.24 -1.78
CA VAL A 19 12.67 4.87 -1.76
C VAL A 19 13.41 4.08 -2.85
N TRP A 20 13.97 2.92 -2.50
CA TRP A 20 14.61 2.01 -3.46
C TRP A 20 13.63 0.93 -3.91
N PHE A 21 13.37 0.88 -5.21
CA PHE A 21 12.58 -0.19 -5.84
C PHE A 21 13.46 -0.97 -6.80
N ARG A 22 13.22 -2.27 -6.94
CA ARG A 22 13.56 -2.98 -8.19
C ARG A 22 12.53 -2.54 -9.24
N GLY A 23 12.83 -1.42 -9.88
CA GLY A 23 12.02 -0.90 -10.96
C GLY A 23 12.01 -1.83 -12.16
N LEU A 24 10.93 -1.73 -12.93
CA LEU A 24 10.85 -2.26 -14.28
C LEU A 24 12.02 -1.72 -15.13
N CYS A 25 12.50 -2.49 -16.13
CA CYS A 25 13.56 -2.00 -17.02
C CYS A 25 13.14 -0.69 -17.70
N ARG A 26 14.07 0.14 -18.20
CA ARG A 26 13.77 1.48 -18.78
C ARG A 26 12.51 1.49 -19.67
N LYS A 27 12.35 0.53 -20.57
CA LYS A 27 11.16 0.41 -21.44
C LYS A 27 9.87 0.14 -20.66
N CYS A 28 9.92 -0.77 -19.70
CA CYS A 28 8.78 -1.11 -18.86
C CYS A 28 8.48 0.00 -17.83
N ASN A 29 9.49 0.77 -17.39
CA ASN A 29 9.31 1.96 -16.56
C ASN A 29 8.66 3.11 -17.36
N THR A 30 9.02 3.29 -18.63
CA THR A 30 8.35 4.25 -19.53
C THR A 30 6.90 3.85 -19.82
N ALA A 31 6.63 2.56 -20.03
CA ALA A 31 5.27 2.08 -20.28
C ALA A 31 4.38 2.13 -19.02
N ALA A 32 4.95 1.93 -17.84
CA ALA A 32 4.22 2.07 -16.58
C ALA A 32 4.00 3.54 -16.21
N GLY A 33 5.03 4.38 -16.39
CA GLY A 33 5.02 5.78 -15.99
C GLY A 33 4.15 6.69 -16.84
N GLN A 34 3.59 6.20 -17.96
CA GLN A 34 2.67 6.98 -18.80
C GLN A 34 1.41 7.44 -18.05
N PHE A 35 1.07 6.79 -16.93
CA PHE A 35 -0.09 7.11 -16.12
C PHE A 35 0.24 7.90 -14.84
N ASP A 36 1.52 8.09 -14.52
CA ASP A 36 1.95 8.70 -13.25
C ASP A 36 1.51 10.16 -13.14
N THR A 37 1.37 10.87 -14.26
CA THR A 37 0.85 12.25 -14.26
C THR A 37 -0.59 12.31 -13.75
N ALA A 38 -1.43 11.32 -14.06
CA ALA A 38 -2.80 11.27 -13.56
C ALA A 38 -2.83 10.97 -12.05
N TYR A 39 -1.96 10.06 -11.60
CA TYR A 39 -1.79 9.78 -10.17
C TYR A 39 -1.29 11.02 -9.40
N ALA A 40 -0.29 11.70 -9.94
CA ALA A 40 0.23 12.94 -9.37
C ALA A 40 -0.85 14.03 -9.29
N HIS A 41 -1.67 14.16 -10.32
CA HIS A 41 -2.79 15.11 -10.32
C HIS A 41 -3.80 14.82 -9.19
N LEU A 42 -4.21 13.56 -9.00
CA LEU A 42 -5.05 13.18 -7.86
C LEU A 42 -4.38 13.50 -6.53
N ALA A 43 -3.08 13.20 -6.40
CA ALA A 43 -2.32 13.51 -5.20
C ALA A 43 -2.26 15.02 -4.94
N ASP A 44 -2.10 15.86 -5.98
CA ASP A 44 -2.09 17.31 -5.84
C ASP A 44 -3.46 17.85 -5.40
N ILE A 45 -4.55 17.33 -5.95
CA ILE A 45 -5.94 17.66 -5.57
C ILE A 45 -6.21 17.34 -4.09
N LEU A 46 -5.75 16.19 -3.61
CA LEU A 46 -5.98 15.74 -2.23
C LEU A 46 -4.94 16.25 -1.23
N ARG A 47 -3.83 16.85 -1.70
CA ARG A 47 -2.77 17.38 -0.82
C ARG A 47 -3.25 18.43 0.18
N PRO A 48 -4.17 19.37 -0.14
CA PRO A 48 -4.69 20.32 0.84
C PRO A 48 -5.44 19.66 2.00
N LEU A 49 -5.99 18.46 1.82
CA LEU A 49 -6.66 17.71 2.88
C LEU A 49 -5.68 16.96 3.78
N TRP A 50 -4.42 16.81 3.39
CA TRP A 50 -3.46 15.95 4.06
C TRP A 50 -3.17 16.36 5.52
N LEU A 51 -3.42 15.44 6.44
CA LEU A 51 -3.04 15.56 7.84
C LEU A 51 -1.63 15.02 8.06
N ALA A 52 -0.62 15.90 7.98
CA ALA A 52 0.79 15.52 8.16
C ALA A 52 1.11 15.01 9.58
N SER A 53 0.28 15.31 10.58
CA SER A 53 0.46 14.86 11.97
C SER A 53 -0.35 13.61 12.26
N LEU A 54 0.31 12.59 12.82
CA LEU A 54 -0.34 11.38 13.35
C LEU A 54 -1.08 11.63 14.67
N ASN A 55 -0.74 12.70 15.38
CA ASN A 55 -1.32 13.04 16.69
C ASN A 55 -2.57 13.93 16.59
N GLN A 56 -2.85 14.45 15.39
CA GLN A 56 -4.02 15.29 15.18
C GLN A 56 -5.26 14.41 15.06
N SER A 57 -6.28 14.70 15.86
CA SER A 57 -7.58 14.06 15.72
C SER A 57 -8.13 14.35 14.32
N SER A 58 -8.30 13.30 13.54
CA SER A 58 -8.88 13.42 12.22
C SER A 58 -10.41 13.53 12.32
N PRO A 59 -11.07 14.47 11.62
CA PRO A 59 -12.47 14.28 11.29
C PRO A 59 -12.60 12.94 10.55
N GLN A 60 -13.56 12.10 10.95
CA GLN A 60 -13.60 10.70 10.48
C GLN A 60 -13.61 10.59 8.96
N ASP A 61 -14.43 11.42 8.29
CA ASP A 61 -14.54 11.45 6.83
C ASP A 61 -14.55 12.92 6.33
N GLN A 62 -13.75 13.25 5.32
CA GLN A 62 -13.74 14.56 4.64
C GLN A 62 -14.41 14.48 3.29
N ALA A 63 -15.17 15.51 2.92
CA ALA A 63 -15.66 15.64 1.56
C ALA A 63 -14.48 15.80 0.60
N THR A 64 -14.53 15.11 -0.53
CA THR A 64 -13.58 15.31 -1.62
C THR A 64 -13.90 16.60 -2.37
N PRO A 65 -12.89 17.26 -2.96
CA PRO A 65 -13.10 18.45 -3.77
C PRO A 65 -13.73 18.12 -5.13
N HIS A 66 -14.42 19.10 -5.71
CA HIS A 66 -14.99 19.05 -7.06
C HIS A 66 -13.93 19.36 -8.11
N ASP A 67 -13.06 18.38 -8.38
CA ASP A 67 -11.99 18.49 -9.37
C ASP A 67 -12.03 17.30 -10.34
N PRO A 68 -11.79 17.53 -11.65
CA PRO A 68 -11.78 16.47 -12.63
C PRO A 68 -10.53 15.58 -12.49
N ILE A 69 -10.73 14.27 -12.46
CA ILE A 69 -9.65 13.27 -12.44
C ILE A 69 -9.81 12.25 -13.57
N ARG A 70 -8.72 11.55 -13.88
CA ARG A 70 -8.71 10.43 -14.84
C ARG A 70 -8.67 9.09 -14.09
N PRO A 71 -9.80 8.57 -13.58
CA PRO A 71 -9.80 7.39 -12.69
C PRO A 71 -9.15 6.17 -13.33
N GLY A 72 -9.37 5.96 -14.63
CA GLY A 72 -8.74 4.86 -15.38
C GLY A 72 -7.21 4.95 -15.39
N ALA A 73 -6.64 6.13 -15.59
CA ALA A 73 -5.19 6.30 -15.57
C ALA A 73 -4.64 6.17 -14.13
N VAL A 74 -5.31 6.76 -13.13
CA VAL A 74 -4.91 6.63 -11.73
C VAL A 74 -4.86 5.17 -11.29
N ALA A 75 -5.94 4.42 -11.52
CA ALA A 75 -6.03 3.01 -11.15
C ALA A 75 -4.92 2.18 -11.82
N ARG A 76 -4.58 2.47 -13.08
CA ARG A 76 -3.46 1.79 -13.77
C ARG A 76 -2.11 2.08 -13.13
N SER A 77 -1.82 3.35 -12.83
CA SER A 77 -0.55 3.73 -12.19
C SER A 77 -0.36 2.98 -10.86
N ILE A 78 -1.36 3.00 -9.96
CA ILE A 78 -1.25 2.33 -8.67
C ILE A 78 -1.24 0.79 -8.80
N MET A 79 -2.10 0.22 -9.64
CA MET A 79 -2.18 -1.25 -9.81
C MET A 79 -0.92 -1.82 -10.43
N LEU A 80 -0.24 -1.09 -11.32
CA LEU A 80 1.06 -1.51 -11.85
C LEU A 80 2.11 -1.64 -10.74
N GLY A 81 2.14 -0.67 -9.81
CA GLY A 81 2.99 -0.73 -8.61
C GLY A 81 2.64 -1.89 -7.69
N MET A 82 1.35 -2.06 -7.36
CA MET A 82 0.89 -3.14 -6.48
C MET A 82 1.13 -4.54 -7.08
N CYS A 83 0.92 -4.71 -8.40
CA CYS A 83 1.27 -5.94 -9.09
C CYS A 83 2.79 -6.15 -9.19
N ALA A 84 3.58 -5.07 -9.17
CA ALA A 84 5.02 -5.15 -9.11
C ALA A 84 5.50 -5.75 -7.77
N THR A 85 4.88 -5.35 -6.67
CA THR A 85 5.22 -5.78 -5.30
C THR A 85 4.55 -7.08 -4.85
N THR A 86 3.51 -7.54 -5.57
CA THR A 86 2.76 -8.76 -5.22
C THR A 86 2.70 -9.73 -6.41
N PRO A 87 3.75 -10.55 -6.65
CA PRO A 87 3.84 -11.40 -7.83
C PRO A 87 2.70 -12.42 -7.97
N ILE A 88 2.12 -12.88 -6.85
CA ILE A 88 1.01 -13.87 -6.87
C ILE A 88 -0.21 -13.38 -7.66
N ILE A 89 -0.48 -12.08 -7.67
CA ILE A 89 -1.58 -11.50 -8.46
C ILE A 89 -1.37 -11.76 -9.95
N ARG A 90 -0.13 -11.76 -10.44
CA ARG A 90 0.16 -11.97 -11.87
C ARG A 90 -0.18 -13.39 -12.32
N PHE A 91 -0.18 -14.36 -11.41
CA PHE A 91 -0.61 -15.72 -11.70
C PHE A 91 -2.13 -15.83 -11.73
N ASN A 92 -2.81 -15.12 -10.81
CA ASN A 92 -4.27 -15.17 -10.66
C ASN A 92 -5.01 -14.17 -11.55
N TRP A 93 -4.29 -13.24 -12.19
CA TRP A 93 -4.83 -12.26 -13.12
C TRP A 93 -4.09 -12.29 -14.46
N PRO A 94 -4.47 -13.20 -15.38
CA PRO A 94 -3.80 -13.33 -16.67
C PRO A 94 -3.80 -12.04 -17.51
N GLN A 95 -4.81 -11.19 -17.30
CA GLN A 95 -5.00 -9.93 -18.01
C GLN A 95 -4.22 -8.76 -17.42
N VAL A 96 -3.41 -8.96 -16.36
CA VAL A 96 -2.63 -7.90 -15.70
C VAL A 96 -1.78 -7.06 -16.65
N ARG A 97 -1.30 -7.65 -17.76
CA ARG A 97 -0.52 -6.93 -18.79
C ARG A 97 -1.32 -5.84 -19.50
N GLN A 98 -2.65 -5.95 -19.53
CA GLN A 98 -3.51 -4.94 -20.13
C GLN A 98 -3.47 -3.60 -19.38
N LEU A 99 -3.02 -3.59 -18.12
CA LEU A 99 -2.76 -2.35 -17.37
C LEU A 99 -1.75 -1.43 -18.05
N LEU A 100 -0.85 -1.98 -18.90
CA LEU A 100 0.10 -1.21 -19.70
C LEU A 100 -0.50 -0.62 -20.98
N SER A 101 -1.78 -0.91 -21.26
CA SER A 101 -2.47 -0.50 -22.48
C SER A 101 -3.58 0.51 -22.19
N SER A 102 -4.06 1.16 -23.25
CA SER A 102 -5.21 2.07 -23.18
C SER A 102 -6.57 1.35 -23.17
N LYS A 103 -6.59 0.01 -23.23
CA LYS A 103 -7.84 -0.77 -23.21
C LYS A 103 -8.43 -0.78 -21.82
N ARG A 104 -9.76 -0.90 -21.72
CA ARG A 104 -10.44 -1.15 -20.45
C ARG A 104 -9.90 -2.43 -19.81
N VAL A 105 -9.75 -2.41 -18.50
CA VAL A 105 -9.24 -3.53 -17.72
C VAL A 105 -10.24 -3.80 -16.60
N GLN A 106 -10.70 -5.04 -16.49
CA GLN A 106 -11.50 -5.45 -15.34
C GLN A 106 -10.56 -6.00 -14.26
N LEU A 107 -10.73 -5.47 -13.05
CA LEU A 107 -10.15 -6.08 -11.87
C LEU A 107 -10.84 -7.44 -11.66
N PRO A 108 -10.11 -8.53 -11.39
CA PRO A 108 -10.74 -9.82 -11.13
C PRO A 108 -11.69 -9.73 -9.93
N ASP A 109 -12.80 -10.46 -9.99
CA ASP A 109 -13.86 -10.41 -8.97
C ASP A 109 -13.33 -10.68 -7.57
N GLN A 110 -12.28 -11.50 -7.44
CA GLN A 110 -11.65 -11.85 -6.18
C GLN A 110 -10.80 -10.72 -5.56
N TYR A 111 -10.68 -9.56 -6.21
CA TYR A 111 -9.93 -8.42 -5.72
C TYR A 111 -10.79 -7.16 -5.63
N ARG A 112 -10.44 -6.31 -4.67
CA ARG A 112 -11.01 -4.98 -4.48
C ARG A 112 -9.91 -3.96 -4.24
N LEU A 113 -10.03 -2.79 -4.87
CA LEU A 113 -9.11 -1.67 -4.70
C LEU A 113 -9.78 -0.60 -3.86
N TYR A 114 -9.12 -0.23 -2.77
CA TYR A 114 -9.62 0.79 -1.83
C TYR A 114 -8.70 2.00 -1.79
N LEU A 115 -9.31 3.17 -1.61
CA LEU A 115 -8.66 4.47 -1.48
C LEU A 115 -9.04 5.13 -0.14
N ALA A 116 -8.04 5.73 0.49
CA ALA A 116 -8.15 6.62 1.64
C ALA A 116 -7.17 7.79 1.52
N ALA A 117 -7.35 8.82 2.35
CA ALA A 117 -6.35 9.86 2.56
C ALA A 117 -5.32 9.36 3.58
N ALA A 118 -4.03 9.43 3.24
CA ALA A 118 -2.98 9.05 4.18
C ALA A 118 -2.81 10.11 5.27
N GLN A 119 -2.66 9.67 6.51
CA GLN A 119 -2.28 10.49 7.65
C GLN A 119 -0.80 10.26 8.00
N GLY A 120 -0.12 11.32 8.44
CA GLY A 120 1.29 11.31 8.81
C GLY A 120 2.22 11.64 7.64
N ARG A 121 3.54 11.70 7.94
CA ARG A 121 4.62 11.96 6.97
C ARG A 121 5.36 10.72 6.49
N SER A 122 4.98 9.56 7.02
CA SER A 122 5.61 8.30 6.67
C SER A 122 5.02 7.74 5.38
N ALA A 123 5.88 7.22 4.52
CA ALA A 123 5.48 6.36 3.42
C ALA A 123 5.74 4.89 3.76
N TRP A 124 4.83 4.03 3.35
CA TRP A 124 4.91 2.58 3.51
C TRP A 124 4.36 1.89 2.27
N VAL A 125 5.14 1.01 1.65
CA VAL A 125 4.73 0.17 0.52
C VAL A 125 5.03 -1.28 0.88
N SER A 126 4.02 -2.14 0.78
CA SER A 126 4.17 -3.58 0.99
C SER A 126 3.37 -4.40 -0.01
N GLY A 127 3.84 -5.61 -0.28
CA GLY A 127 3.20 -6.58 -1.15
C GLY A 127 3.45 -8.02 -0.69
N THR A 128 2.78 -8.98 -1.33
CA THR A 128 2.72 -10.42 -0.96
C THR A 128 2.26 -10.64 0.49
N ILE A 129 1.02 -10.21 0.74
CA ILE A 129 0.33 -10.19 2.03
C ILE A 129 0.93 -9.11 2.95
N ALA A 130 0.47 -7.88 2.76
CA ALA A 130 0.91 -6.69 3.49
C ALA A 130 0.76 -6.82 5.01
N GLY A 131 -0.10 -7.72 5.48
CA GLY A 131 -0.29 -8.07 6.88
C GLY A 131 -1.75 -8.34 7.19
N HIS A 132 -2.02 -8.71 8.44
CA HIS A 132 -3.37 -8.86 8.97
C HIS A 132 -3.43 -8.52 10.45
N TYR A 133 -4.62 -8.22 10.95
CA TYR A 133 -4.84 -8.10 12.39
C TYR A 133 -4.96 -9.50 13.03
N SER A 134 -4.12 -9.79 14.01
CA SER A 134 -4.20 -10.98 14.86
C SER A 134 -5.30 -10.81 15.89
N ASN A 135 -6.34 -11.63 15.81
CA ASN A 135 -7.48 -11.63 16.74
C ASN A 135 -7.18 -12.42 18.02
N ALA A 136 -5.94 -12.44 18.50
CA ALA A 136 -5.57 -13.33 19.60
C ALA A 136 -6.28 -13.01 20.93
N ASN A 137 -7.00 -11.89 21.09
CA ASN A 137 -7.59 -11.55 22.41
C ASN A 137 -8.82 -10.63 22.49
N THR A 138 -9.63 -10.40 21.44
CA THR A 138 -10.71 -9.40 21.56
C THR A 138 -12.08 -9.87 21.05
N THR A 139 -13.05 -9.71 21.96
CA THR A 139 -14.51 -9.78 21.81
C THR A 139 -15.03 -9.10 20.53
N MET A 140 -16.27 -9.42 20.15
CA MET A 140 -17.04 -9.11 18.93
C MET A 140 -16.91 -7.75 18.21
N ASN A 141 -16.10 -6.79 18.68
CA ASN A 141 -15.87 -5.46 18.09
C ASN A 141 -14.43 -5.25 17.57
N SER A 142 -13.66 -6.32 17.37
CA SER A 142 -12.30 -6.23 16.82
C SER A 142 -12.33 -5.88 15.33
N PRO A 143 -11.40 -5.03 14.83
CA PRO A 143 -11.30 -4.77 13.41
C PRO A 143 -11.11 -6.09 12.67
N ALA A 144 -12.04 -6.38 11.78
CA ALA A 144 -12.10 -7.63 11.05
C ALA A 144 -10.78 -7.84 10.28
N VAL A 145 -10.32 -9.09 10.20
CA VAL A 145 -9.00 -9.48 9.68
C VAL A 145 -8.82 -8.96 8.24
N MET A 146 -8.15 -7.82 8.11
CA MET A 146 -7.87 -7.19 6.82
C MET A 146 -6.69 -7.90 6.17
N MET A 147 -6.95 -8.70 5.14
CA MET A 147 -5.91 -9.39 4.37
C MET A 147 -5.58 -8.58 3.12
N SER A 148 -4.72 -7.57 3.31
CA SER A 148 -4.25 -6.74 2.20
C SER A 148 -3.20 -7.50 1.39
N MET A 149 -3.44 -7.69 0.10
CA MET A 149 -2.48 -8.28 -0.85
C MET A 149 -1.34 -7.31 -1.17
N SER A 150 -1.64 -6.02 -1.17
CA SER A 150 -0.66 -4.93 -1.29
C SER A 150 -1.21 -3.67 -0.65
N ALA A 151 -0.36 -2.96 0.09
CA ALA A 151 -0.71 -1.68 0.70
C ALA A 151 0.31 -0.61 0.29
N VAL A 152 -0.20 0.57 -0.04
CA VAL A 152 0.60 1.75 -0.39
C VAL A 152 0.08 2.93 0.42
N PHE A 153 0.79 3.30 1.47
CA PHE A 153 0.61 4.56 2.18
C PHE A 153 1.68 5.51 1.67
N PHE A 154 1.30 6.45 0.82
CA PHE A 154 2.23 7.45 0.31
C PHE A 154 1.53 8.80 0.31
N PRO A 155 1.77 9.64 1.34
CA PRO A 155 1.00 10.85 1.51
C PRO A 155 0.96 11.74 0.26
N PRO A 156 -0.22 12.25 -0.12
CA PRO A 156 -1.45 12.29 0.68
C PRO A 156 -2.40 11.09 0.50
N LEU A 157 -2.00 10.03 -0.21
CA LEU A 157 -2.89 8.92 -0.58
C LEU A 157 -2.54 7.63 0.15
N ALA A 158 -3.56 6.87 0.51
CA ALA A 158 -3.44 5.50 1.02
C ALA A 158 -4.27 4.56 0.15
N TRP A 159 -3.68 3.43 -0.21
CA TRP A 159 -4.29 2.45 -1.10
C TRP A 159 -4.12 1.04 -0.54
N GLN A 160 -5.14 0.22 -0.76
CA GLN A 160 -5.08 -1.19 -0.46
C GLN A 160 -5.73 -2.01 -1.56
N LEU A 161 -5.05 -3.08 -1.93
CA LEU A 161 -5.59 -4.13 -2.78
C LEU A 161 -5.90 -5.34 -1.89
N VAL A 162 -7.16 -5.69 -1.78
CA VAL A 162 -7.66 -6.68 -0.82
C VAL A 162 -8.29 -7.84 -1.59
N ALA A 163 -8.07 -9.07 -1.12
CA ALA A 163 -8.78 -10.23 -1.65
C ALA A 163 -10.20 -10.28 -1.07
N THR A 164 -11.23 -10.63 -1.84
CA THR A 164 -12.64 -10.54 -1.42
C THR A 164 -13.04 -11.50 -0.31
N ASP A 165 -12.25 -12.55 -0.06
CA ASP A 165 -12.36 -13.43 1.10
C ASP A 165 -11.79 -12.79 2.39
N GLY A 166 -11.04 -11.70 2.25
CA GLY A 166 -10.57 -10.87 3.35
C GLY A 166 -11.61 -9.84 3.81
N CYS A 167 -11.40 -9.29 5.01
CA CYS A 167 -12.26 -8.22 5.50
C CYS A 167 -11.98 -6.90 4.80
N GLN A 168 -13.04 -6.15 4.54
CA GLN A 168 -12.96 -4.85 3.90
C GLN A 168 -12.38 -3.82 4.88
N PRO A 169 -11.49 -2.92 4.42
CA PRO A 169 -11.04 -1.80 5.24
C PRO A 169 -12.24 -0.91 5.57
N GLU A 170 -12.50 -0.73 6.87
CA GLU A 170 -13.69 -0.03 7.34
C GLU A 170 -13.73 1.39 6.77
N ARG A 171 -14.76 1.69 5.96
CA ARG A 171 -15.08 3.03 5.43
C ARG A 171 -14.03 3.65 4.51
N TRP A 172 -13.13 2.84 3.93
CA TRP A 172 -12.35 3.29 2.77
C TRP A 172 -13.24 3.29 1.52
N ALA A 173 -12.94 4.15 0.55
CA ALA A 173 -13.70 4.22 -0.69
C ALA A 173 -13.34 3.03 -1.60
N ASP A 174 -14.34 2.23 -1.98
CA ASP A 174 -14.16 1.19 -3.01
C ASP A 174 -14.06 1.85 -4.38
N VAL A 175 -12.87 1.78 -4.96
CA VAL A 175 -12.54 2.36 -6.26
C VAL A 175 -12.20 1.27 -7.28
N SER A 176 -12.67 0.04 -7.06
CA SER A 176 -12.43 -1.10 -7.96
C SER A 176 -12.90 -0.82 -9.39
N SER A 177 -14.03 -0.13 -9.52
CA SER A 177 -14.60 0.28 -10.81
C SER A 177 -13.72 1.26 -11.58
N TRP A 178 -12.73 1.89 -10.94
CA TRP A 178 -11.84 2.84 -11.62
C TRP A 178 -11.06 2.19 -12.77
N CYS A 179 -10.75 0.90 -12.66
CA CYS A 179 -10.06 0.13 -13.70
C CYS A 179 -10.84 0.06 -15.03
N GLU A 180 -12.17 0.13 -14.95
CA GLU A 180 -13.08 -0.03 -16.09
C GLU A 180 -13.19 1.24 -16.95
N TYR A 181 -12.82 2.40 -16.41
CA TYR A 181 -12.81 3.64 -17.18
C TYR A 181 -11.66 3.65 -18.19
N PRO A 182 -11.88 4.24 -19.38
CA PRO A 182 -10.80 4.61 -20.29
C PRO A 182 -9.78 5.53 -19.59
N PRO A 183 -8.47 5.42 -19.86
CA PRO A 183 -7.45 6.22 -19.17
C PRO A 183 -7.53 7.73 -19.43
N ASP A 184 -8.14 8.13 -20.54
CA ASP A 184 -8.32 9.51 -20.99
C ASP A 184 -9.63 10.13 -20.52
N ARG A 185 -10.55 9.34 -19.95
CA ARG A 185 -11.84 9.83 -19.47
C ARG A 185 -11.67 10.63 -18.18
N GLU A 186 -12.15 11.86 -18.19
CA GLU A 186 -12.24 12.74 -17.01
C GLU A 186 -13.62 12.66 -16.36
N ILE A 187 -13.64 12.61 -15.03
CA ILE A 187 -14.83 12.56 -14.19
C ILE A 187 -14.54 13.36 -12.92
N ASP A 188 -15.53 14.07 -12.38
CA ASP A 188 -15.40 14.77 -11.11
C ASP A 188 -15.10 13.78 -9.96
N LEU A 189 -14.08 14.08 -9.15
CA LEU A 189 -13.67 13.24 -8.03
C LEU A 189 -14.80 13.04 -7.02
N HIS A 190 -15.59 14.07 -6.75
CA HIS A 190 -16.70 14.03 -5.80
C HIS A 190 -17.83 13.10 -6.26
N GLU A 191 -18.05 12.98 -7.57
CA GLU A 191 -19.01 12.02 -8.14
C GLU A 191 -18.55 10.57 -7.99
N LEU A 192 -17.23 10.33 -8.00
CA LEU A 192 -16.64 8.99 -7.88
C LEU A 192 -16.47 8.56 -6.43
N VAL A 193 -16.07 9.48 -5.57
CA VAL A 193 -15.77 9.29 -4.16
C VAL A 193 -16.20 10.57 -3.46
N ASP A 194 -17.38 10.59 -2.85
CA ASP A 194 -17.93 11.79 -2.19
C ASP A 194 -17.14 12.18 -0.93
N ARG A 195 -16.60 11.18 -0.23
CA ARG A 195 -15.82 11.35 1.00
C ARG A 195 -14.62 10.42 1.05
N VAL A 196 -13.54 10.94 1.61
CA VAL A 196 -12.33 10.17 1.93
C VAL A 196 -12.13 10.12 3.44
N ARG A 197 -11.82 8.92 3.93
CA ARG A 197 -11.41 8.67 5.30
C ARG A 197 -9.90 8.88 5.42
N PHE A 198 -9.46 9.41 6.55
CA PHE A 198 -8.04 9.41 6.88
C PHE A 198 -7.64 8.11 7.55
N ASP A 199 -6.53 7.56 7.10
CA ASP A 199 -5.92 6.42 7.75
C ASP A 199 -4.40 6.46 7.64
N CYS A 200 -3.73 5.71 8.49
CA CYS A 200 -2.30 5.50 8.39
C CYS A 200 -1.98 4.04 8.64
N HIS A 201 -0.82 3.61 8.14
CA HIS A 201 -0.36 2.25 8.38
C HIS A 201 -0.35 1.95 9.90
N PRO A 202 -0.80 0.75 10.34
CA PRO A 202 -0.87 0.42 11.77
C PRO A 202 0.47 0.62 12.50
N ARG A 203 1.60 0.31 11.83
CA ARG A 203 2.96 0.57 12.35
C ARG A 203 3.26 2.03 12.68
N HIS A 204 2.50 2.98 12.12
CA HIS A 204 2.67 4.41 12.39
C HIS A 204 1.81 4.90 13.56
N LYS A 205 0.85 4.10 14.06
CA LYS A 205 0.04 4.45 15.23
C LYS A 205 0.77 4.01 16.51
N PRO A 206 0.70 4.77 17.61
CA PRO A 206 1.11 4.28 18.92
C PRO A 206 0.39 2.96 19.23
N ASN A 207 1.13 1.88 19.47
CA ASN A 207 0.63 0.51 19.72
C ASN A 207 -0.19 -0.10 18.57
N GLY A 208 -0.19 0.48 17.37
CA GLY A 208 -0.92 -0.07 16.24
C GLY A 208 -0.31 -1.36 15.68
N ASP A 209 0.93 -1.67 16.05
CA ASP A 209 1.64 -2.91 15.75
C ASP A 209 1.28 -4.07 16.69
N THR A 210 0.66 -3.81 17.84
CA THR A 210 0.40 -4.84 18.87
C THR A 210 -0.45 -6.00 18.34
N ASN A 211 -1.36 -5.71 17.41
CA ASN A 211 -2.20 -6.71 16.77
C ASN A 211 -1.91 -6.85 15.28
N TRP A 212 -0.88 -6.21 14.73
CA TRP A 212 -0.60 -6.27 13.29
C TRP A 212 0.52 -7.28 13.02
N ILE A 213 0.21 -8.29 12.21
CA ILE A 213 1.19 -9.28 11.75
C ILE A 213 1.47 -9.02 10.28
N ASP A 214 2.68 -8.55 9.96
CA ASP A 214 3.18 -8.49 8.59
C ASP A 214 3.63 -9.88 8.13
N HIS A 215 3.14 -10.32 6.98
CA HIS A 215 3.62 -11.53 6.34
C HIS A 215 4.79 -11.17 5.43
N ILE A 216 5.99 -11.15 5.99
CA ILE A 216 7.21 -10.82 5.24
C ILE A 216 7.81 -12.11 4.69
N GLN A 217 7.57 -12.43 3.41
CA GLN A 217 8.39 -13.43 2.73
C GLN A 217 9.72 -12.80 2.33
N SER A 218 10.81 -13.21 2.98
CA SER A 218 12.16 -12.64 2.88
C SER A 218 12.78 -12.70 1.48
N ASP A 219 12.23 -13.53 0.59
CA ASP A 219 12.68 -13.79 -0.77
C ASP A 219 11.82 -13.13 -1.86
N VAL A 220 10.59 -12.69 -1.54
CA VAL A 220 9.60 -12.19 -2.52
C VAL A 220 9.01 -10.82 -2.16
N SER A 221 8.97 -10.46 -0.88
CA SER A 221 8.25 -9.27 -0.40
C SER A 221 9.16 -8.07 -0.24
N SER A 222 8.91 -7.02 -1.03
CA SER A 222 9.58 -5.72 -0.83
C SER A 222 8.75 -4.86 0.11
N ILE A 223 9.24 -4.68 1.34
CA ILE A 223 8.76 -3.60 2.21
C ILE A 223 9.62 -2.39 1.98
N ILE A 224 8.96 -1.26 1.75
CA ILE A 224 9.64 0.01 1.63
C ILE A 224 8.99 1.04 2.52
N GLU A 225 9.84 1.74 3.26
CA GLU A 225 9.44 2.66 4.29
C GLU A 225 10.28 3.94 4.21
N SER A 226 9.60 5.08 4.30
CA SER A 226 10.20 6.39 4.53
C SER A 226 9.52 7.01 5.74
N PHE A 227 10.28 7.59 6.67
CA PHE A 227 9.71 8.15 7.92
C PHE A 227 9.24 9.59 7.77
N ASP A 228 9.89 10.34 6.90
CA ASP A 228 9.49 11.69 6.59
C ASP A 228 9.72 11.95 5.09
N ILE A 229 8.65 11.92 4.32
CA ILE A 229 8.69 12.25 2.89
C ILE A 229 9.01 13.72 2.62
N THR A 230 8.88 14.59 3.63
CA THR A 230 9.13 16.03 3.49
C THR A 230 10.59 16.41 3.75
N GLY A 231 11.39 15.48 4.32
CA GLY A 231 12.78 15.74 4.70
C GLY A 231 12.94 16.78 5.82
N SER A 232 11.88 17.04 6.58
CA SER A 232 11.82 18.10 7.60
C SER A 232 12.34 17.67 8.98
N ASP A 233 12.43 16.37 9.26
CA ASP A 233 12.85 15.85 10.57
C ASP A 233 14.38 15.78 10.71
N PRO A 234 15.01 16.63 11.54
CA PRO A 234 16.46 16.59 11.79
C PRO A 234 16.90 15.35 12.58
N TYR A 235 15.97 14.58 13.17
CA TYR A 235 16.21 13.38 13.96
C TYR A 235 15.89 12.07 13.23
N ILE A 236 15.76 12.12 11.90
CA ILE A 236 15.42 10.98 11.04
C ILE A 236 16.27 9.73 11.33
N THR A 237 17.52 9.91 11.76
CA THR A 237 18.47 8.83 12.11
C THR A 237 18.07 8.06 13.37
N GLU A 238 17.54 8.73 14.40
CA GLU A 238 17.13 8.10 15.66
C GLU A 238 15.77 7.42 15.52
N ALA A 239 14.82 8.05 14.81
CA ALA A 239 13.56 7.43 14.43
C ALA A 239 13.79 6.16 13.59
N ARG A 240 14.71 6.21 12.62
CA ARG A 240 15.13 5.06 11.80
C ARG A 240 15.81 3.96 12.62
N ARG A 241 16.62 4.30 13.62
CA ARG A 241 17.30 3.33 14.51
C ARG A 241 16.29 2.54 15.35
N ARG A 242 15.33 3.22 15.98
CA ARG A 242 14.29 2.58 16.81
C ARG A 242 13.41 1.62 16.02
N LEU A 243 13.18 1.90 14.74
CA LEU A 243 12.34 1.08 13.88
C LEU A 243 13.09 -0.09 13.22
N MET A 244 14.37 0.07 12.87
CA MET A 244 15.23 -1.06 12.48
C MET A 244 15.37 -2.08 13.61
N GLN A 245 15.39 -1.62 14.87
CA GLN A 245 15.35 -2.50 16.04
C GLN A 245 14.01 -3.24 16.18
N ARG A 246 12.90 -2.68 15.67
CA ARG A 246 11.57 -3.35 15.61
C ARG A 246 11.41 -4.30 14.42
N ARG A 247 12.31 -4.29 13.43
CA ARG A 247 12.22 -5.12 12.21
C ARG A 247 12.61 -6.58 12.40
N LEU A 248 13.20 -6.92 13.54
CA LEU A 248 13.71 -8.25 13.83
C LEU A 248 13.18 -8.63 15.20
N VAL A 249 11.96 -9.19 15.25
CA VAL A 249 11.67 -10.13 16.34
C VAL A 249 12.48 -11.37 15.97
N PRO A 250 13.52 -11.75 16.73
CA PRO A 250 14.25 -12.98 16.47
C PRO A 250 13.24 -14.12 16.35
N THR A 251 13.43 -15.02 15.38
CA THR A 251 12.54 -16.16 15.18
C THR A 251 12.28 -16.91 16.49
N ASP A 252 13.27 -16.95 17.38
CA ASP A 252 13.20 -17.54 18.72
C ASP A 252 12.19 -16.83 19.65
N GLU A 253 12.08 -15.50 19.60
CA GLU A 253 11.09 -14.73 20.37
C GLU A 253 9.67 -14.97 19.86
N VAL A 254 9.48 -15.13 18.55
CA VAL A 254 8.18 -15.50 17.95
C VAL A 254 7.79 -16.91 18.41
N PHE A 255 8.71 -17.87 18.35
CA PHE A 255 8.46 -19.23 18.80
C PHE A 255 8.22 -19.35 20.30
N GLU A 256 8.90 -18.55 21.12
CA GLU A 256 8.59 -18.45 22.55
C GLU A 256 7.20 -17.86 22.80
N ALA A 257 6.80 -16.83 22.08
CA ALA A 257 5.47 -16.25 22.21
C ALA A 257 4.38 -17.26 21.80
N LEU A 258 4.60 -18.02 20.72
CA LEU A 258 3.69 -19.09 20.30
C LEU A 258 3.60 -20.22 21.34
N ARG A 259 4.73 -20.67 21.90
CA ARG A 259 4.75 -21.64 23.00
C ARG A 259 4.03 -21.15 24.26
N ARG A 260 4.23 -19.88 24.65
CA ARG A 260 3.53 -19.27 25.80
C ARG A 260 2.01 -19.22 25.60
N ASN A 261 1.55 -19.16 24.35
CA ASN A 261 0.13 -19.17 24.00
C ASN A 261 -0.41 -20.60 23.68
N GLY A 262 0.36 -21.65 23.98
CA GLY A 262 -0.09 -23.04 23.86
C GLY A 262 -0.08 -23.61 22.45
N TYR A 263 0.60 -22.96 21.51
CA TYR A 263 0.84 -23.53 20.18
C TYR A 263 2.07 -24.43 20.23
N ASP A 264 1.86 -25.71 19.90
CA ASP A 264 2.95 -26.66 19.73
C ASP A 264 3.47 -26.59 18.28
N LEU A 265 4.78 -26.45 18.13
CA LEU A 265 5.44 -26.15 16.86
C LEU A 265 6.21 -27.35 16.30
N GLU A 266 6.09 -28.52 16.92
CA GLU A 266 6.81 -29.74 16.51
C GLU A 266 6.31 -30.36 15.19
N ASP A 267 5.24 -29.83 14.58
CA ASP A 267 4.63 -30.36 13.34
C ASP A 267 4.61 -29.37 12.15
N VAL A 268 5.47 -28.33 12.11
CA VAL A 268 5.57 -27.37 10.97
C VAL A 268 6.94 -27.41 10.29
#